data_AF-A0A2T8F4S2-F1
#
_entry.id   AF-A0A2T8F4S2-F1
#
_cell.length_a   1.000
_cell.length_b   1.000
_cell.length_c   1.000
_cell.angle_alpha   90.00
_cell.angle_beta   90.00
_cell.angle_gamma   90.00
#
_symmetry.space_group_name_H-M   'P 1'
#
loop_
_entity.id
_entity.type
_entity.pdbx_description
1 polymer ?
#
loop_
_entity_poly.entity_id
_entity_poly.type
_entity_poly.pdbx_seq_one_letter_code
_entity_poly.pdbx_strand_id
1 'polypeptide(L)'
;MVLEAFPHKTDLLTDVSDSGDALADLRTYLAKLSFCLDFGGAASTVSGPIGDAIVDEEFAHLFRSTLVRGRRRAFVEIILRGQQRGQLRSDLDVGVVVDALDGAIHHRLLVTQQPFDRRFVDALTHFAASGLRLPHEVE
;
A
#
# COMPACT_ATOMS: atom_id res chain seq x y z
N MET A 1 -21.99 -9.93 -6.52
CA MET A 1 -22.09 -10.68 -5.24
C MET A 1 -20.78 -10.72 -4.43
N VAL A 2 -19.59 -10.77 -5.05
CA VAL A 2 -18.31 -10.65 -4.31
C VAL A 2 -17.94 -9.18 -3.99
N LEU A 3 -18.11 -8.26 -4.94
CA LEU A 3 -17.75 -6.84 -4.76
C LEU A 3 -18.61 -6.06 -3.77
N GLU A 4 -19.85 -6.45 -3.49
CA GLU A 4 -20.73 -5.72 -2.55
C GLU A 4 -20.44 -6.02 -1.08
N ALA A 5 -19.84 -7.17 -0.76
CA ALA A 5 -19.46 -7.55 0.62
C ALA A 5 -18.06 -7.06 1.02
N PHE A 6 -17.29 -6.53 0.08
CA PHE A 6 -15.90 -6.08 0.27
C PHE A 6 -15.69 -4.69 0.88
N PRO A 7 -16.49 -3.65 0.57
CA PRO A 7 -16.11 -2.27 0.88
C PRO A 7 -16.04 -2.03 2.39
N HIS A 8 -16.96 -2.62 3.17
CA HIS A 8 -17.03 -2.38 4.60
C HIS A 8 -15.89 -2.99 5.42
N LYS A 9 -15.26 -4.07 4.95
CA LYS A 9 -14.16 -4.68 5.69
C LYS A 9 -12.81 -4.07 5.37
N THR A 10 -12.59 -3.50 4.19
CA THR A 10 -11.24 -3.05 3.77
C THR A 10 -11.00 -1.54 3.92
N ASP A 11 -12.01 -0.69 3.76
CA ASP A 11 -11.87 0.76 4.01
C ASP A 11 -11.57 1.07 5.49
N LEU A 12 -12.07 0.26 6.42
CA LEU A 12 -11.76 0.37 7.86
C LEU A 12 -10.32 -0.05 8.22
N LEU A 13 -9.62 -0.77 7.34
CA LEU A 13 -8.34 -1.41 7.67
C LEU A 13 -7.12 -0.59 7.26
N THR A 14 -7.28 0.38 6.36
CA THR A 14 -6.17 1.23 5.88
C THR A 14 -6.31 2.71 6.25
N ASP A 15 -7.34 3.08 7.01
CA ASP A 15 -7.46 4.43 7.53
C ASP A 15 -6.31 4.72 8.52
N VAL A 16 -5.54 5.76 8.23
CA VAL A 16 -4.42 6.22 9.05
C VAL A 16 -4.62 7.71 9.30
N SER A 17 -4.91 8.04 10.55
CA SER A 17 -5.02 9.42 11.00
C SER A 17 -3.68 10.13 10.83
N ASP A 18 -3.74 11.42 10.51
CA ASP A 18 -2.56 12.26 10.39
C ASP A 18 -1.86 12.45 11.74
N SER A 19 -0.68 11.87 11.93
CA SER A 19 0.10 12.08 13.15
C SER A 19 1.00 13.33 13.11
N GLY A 20 1.15 13.93 11.93
CA GLY A 20 2.19 14.93 11.68
C GLY A 20 3.50 14.35 11.14
N ASP A 21 3.71 13.03 11.22
CA ASP A 21 4.92 12.33 10.73
C ASP A 21 4.54 11.34 9.61
N ALA A 22 4.89 11.69 8.37
CA ALA A 22 4.52 10.90 7.20
C ALA A 22 5.18 9.51 7.17
N LEU A 23 6.39 9.35 7.75
CA LEU A 23 7.05 8.05 7.80
C LEU A 23 6.42 7.15 8.87
N ALA A 24 6.02 7.72 10.01
CA ALA A 24 5.26 7.00 11.03
C ALA A 24 3.87 6.58 10.52
N ASP A 25 3.19 7.46 9.78
CA ASP A 25 1.90 7.19 9.16
C ASP A 25 2.02 6.09 8.09
N LEU A 26 3.06 6.17 7.25
CA LEU A 26 3.36 5.14 6.24
C LEU A 26 3.64 3.78 6.89
N ARG A 27 4.46 3.74 7.94
CA ARG A 27 4.74 2.52 8.70
C ARG A 27 3.46 1.92 9.26
N THR A 28 2.59 2.77 9.82
CA THR A 28 1.30 2.35 10.38
C THR A 28 0.39 1.77 9.30
N TYR A 29 0.31 2.42 8.13
CA TYR A 29 -0.43 1.92 6.99
C TYR A 29 0.05 0.53 6.58
N LEU A 30 1.36 0.37 6.34
CA LEU A 30 1.95 -0.89 5.90
C LEU A 30 1.79 -2.00 6.94
N ALA A 31 1.89 -1.67 8.24
CA ALA A 31 1.65 -2.60 9.33
C ALA A 31 0.20 -3.09 9.38
N LYS A 32 -0.77 -2.16 9.28
CA LYS A 32 -2.20 -2.52 9.25
C LYS A 32 -2.52 -3.39 8.04
N LEU A 33 -2.07 -3.00 6.85
CA LEU A 33 -2.28 -3.77 5.62
C LEU A 33 -1.69 -5.19 5.74
N SER A 34 -0.44 -5.28 6.21
CA SER A 34 0.26 -6.55 6.47
C SER A 34 -0.50 -7.46 7.44
N PHE A 35 -0.94 -6.91 8.58
CA PHE A 35 -1.71 -7.66 9.57
C PHE A 35 -3.03 -8.21 9.00
N CYS A 36 -3.71 -7.41 8.17
CA CYS A 36 -4.97 -7.81 7.56
C CYS A 36 -4.78 -8.99 6.59
N LEU A 37 -3.70 -8.96 5.81
CA LEU A 37 -3.37 -10.00 4.85
C LEU A 37 -2.96 -11.30 5.54
N ASP A 38 -2.17 -11.23 6.62
CA ASP A 38 -1.59 -12.42 7.28
C ASP A 38 -2.55 -13.07 8.30
N PHE A 39 -3.14 -12.27 9.20
CA PHE A 39 -3.95 -12.77 10.32
C PHE A 39 -5.46 -12.51 10.16
N GLY A 40 -5.84 -11.51 9.36
CA GLY A 40 -7.24 -11.12 9.18
C GLY A 40 -8.07 -12.05 8.30
N GLY A 41 -7.48 -13.13 7.77
CA GLY A 41 -8.12 -14.00 6.78
C GLY A 41 -8.41 -13.30 5.44
N ALA A 42 -7.86 -12.11 5.24
CA ALA A 42 -8.12 -11.30 4.05
C ALA A 42 -7.24 -11.69 2.86
N ALA A 43 -6.25 -12.58 3.02
CA ALA A 43 -5.39 -13.05 1.92
C ALA A 43 -6.20 -13.52 0.72
N SER A 44 -7.12 -14.48 0.90
CA SER A 44 -7.99 -15.00 -0.16
C SER A 44 -8.97 -13.96 -0.68
N THR A 45 -9.40 -13.05 0.19
CA THR A 45 -10.27 -11.91 -0.12
C THR A 45 -9.51 -10.93 -1.03
N VAL A 46 -8.21 -10.73 -0.86
CA VAL A 46 -7.44 -9.83 -1.74
C VAL A 46 -6.95 -10.56 -3.00
N SER A 47 -6.49 -11.80 -2.89
CA SER A 47 -5.86 -12.52 -4.00
C SER A 47 -6.84 -12.98 -5.07
N GLY A 48 -8.05 -13.40 -4.70
CA GLY A 48 -9.07 -13.87 -5.64
C GLY A 48 -9.45 -12.79 -6.67
N PRO A 49 -9.93 -11.61 -6.23
CA PRO A 49 -10.27 -10.51 -7.12
C PRO A 49 -9.10 -10.03 -7.99
N ILE A 50 -7.85 -10.11 -7.50
CA ILE A 50 -6.69 -9.78 -8.33
C ILE A 50 -6.54 -10.79 -9.48
N GLY A 51 -6.74 -12.08 -9.20
CA GLY A 51 -6.75 -13.12 -10.23
C GLY A 51 -7.88 -12.94 -11.25
N ASP A 52 -9.10 -12.67 -10.77
CA ASP A 52 -10.27 -12.44 -11.62
C ASP A 52 -10.05 -11.23 -12.56
N ALA A 53 -9.45 -10.15 -12.04
CA ALA A 53 -9.13 -8.94 -12.81
C ALA A 53 -8.03 -9.13 -13.87
N ILE A 54 -7.29 -10.24 -13.86
CA ILE A 54 -6.31 -10.56 -14.92
C ILE A 54 -7.00 -11.18 -16.14
N VAL A 55 -8.10 -11.90 -15.94
CA VAL A 55 -8.77 -12.68 -16.99
C VAL A 55 -10.07 -12.06 -17.50
N ASP A 56 -10.68 -11.15 -16.73
CA ASP A 56 -11.93 -10.46 -17.06
C ASP A 56 -11.73 -8.93 -16.98
N GLU A 57 -11.73 -8.26 -18.14
CA GLU A 57 -11.50 -6.81 -18.24
C GLU A 57 -12.68 -6.00 -17.69
N GLU A 58 -13.92 -6.50 -17.80
CA GLU A 58 -15.09 -5.82 -17.24
C GLU A 58 -15.00 -5.82 -15.71
N PHE A 59 -14.67 -6.98 -15.14
CA PHE A 59 -14.37 -7.10 -13.72
C PHE A 59 -13.17 -6.23 -13.33
N ALA A 60 -12.11 -6.21 -14.13
CA ALA A 60 -10.92 -5.40 -13.85
C ALA A 60 -11.26 -3.90 -13.78
N HIS A 61 -12.10 -3.39 -14.67
CA HIS A 61 -12.58 -2.01 -14.63
C HIS A 61 -13.37 -1.73 -13.34
N LEU A 62 -14.27 -2.63 -12.96
CA LEU A 62 -15.06 -2.48 -11.73
C LEU A 62 -14.16 -2.55 -10.48
N PHE A 63 -13.24 -3.51 -10.43
CA PHE A 63 -12.26 -3.68 -9.36
C PHE A 63 -11.37 -2.45 -9.17
N ARG A 64 -10.86 -1.88 -10.27
CA ARG A 64 -10.02 -0.66 -10.25
C ARG A 64 -10.81 0.57 -9.81
N SER A 65 -12.02 0.76 -10.36
CA SER A 65 -12.83 1.96 -10.10
C SER A 65 -13.46 2.00 -8.70
N THR A 66 -13.67 0.84 -8.08
CA THR A 66 -14.23 0.71 -6.73
C THR A 66 -13.15 0.49 -5.67
N LEU A 67 -12.57 -0.71 -5.62
CA LEU A 67 -11.72 -1.15 -4.52
C LEU A 67 -10.30 -0.58 -4.58
N VAL A 68 -9.69 -0.49 -5.76
CA VAL A 68 -8.31 0.01 -5.86
C VAL A 68 -8.26 1.52 -5.60
N ARG A 69 -9.17 2.29 -6.21
CA ARG A 69 -9.19 3.75 -6.08
C ARG A 69 -9.31 4.22 -4.63
N GLY A 70 -10.19 3.62 -3.83
CA GLY A 70 -10.35 3.96 -2.41
C GLY A 70 -9.08 3.69 -1.60
N ARG A 71 -8.53 2.48 -1.72
CA ARG A 71 -7.33 2.04 -0.98
C ARG A 71 -6.08 2.86 -1.32
N ARG A 72 -5.92 3.19 -2.61
CA ARG A 72 -4.79 3.98 -3.11
C ARG A 72 -4.80 5.40 -2.52
N ARG A 73 -5.98 5.96 -2.26
CA ARG A 73 -6.13 7.36 -1.81
C ARG A 73 -5.43 7.63 -0.48
N ALA A 74 -5.64 6.77 0.53
CA ALA A 74 -5.04 6.96 1.85
C ALA A 74 -3.50 6.96 1.78
N PHE A 75 -2.93 6.05 0.99
CA PHE A 75 -1.49 5.98 0.76
C PHE A 75 -0.97 7.26 0.09
N VAL A 76 -1.61 7.67 -1.01
CA VAL A 76 -1.27 8.91 -1.74
C VAL A 76 -1.30 10.12 -0.80
N GLU A 77 -2.31 10.23 0.05
CA GLU A 77 -2.45 11.34 1.00
C GLU A 77 -1.33 11.38 2.04
N ILE A 78 -0.82 10.22 2.51
CA ILE A 78 0.34 10.17 3.42
C ILE A 78 1.59 10.75 2.73
N ILE A 79 1.87 10.30 1.50
CA ILE A 79 3.05 10.76 0.76
C ILE A 79 2.96 12.26 0.46
N LEU A 80 1.80 12.75 0.00
CA LEU A 80 1.60 14.17 -0.30
C LEU A 80 1.78 15.05 0.93
N ARG A 81 1.28 14.63 2.10
CA ARG A 81 1.49 15.34 3.37
C ARG A 81 2.97 15.40 3.75
N GLY A 82 3.69 14.29 3.57
CA GLY A 82 5.14 14.25 3.78
C GLY A 82 5.90 15.24 2.88
N GLN A 83 5.51 15.33 1.59
CA GLN A 83 6.10 16.31 0.66
C GLN A 83 5.78 17.75 1.07
N GLN A 84 4.52 18.05 1.43
CA GLN A 84 4.09 19.39 1.87
C GLN A 84 4.83 19.86 3.13
N ARG A 85 5.20 18.94 4.03
CA ARG A 85 5.95 19.22 5.25
C ARG A 85 7.46 19.23 5.06
N GLY A 86 7.96 18.90 3.86
CA GLY A 86 9.39 18.72 3.60
C GLY A 86 10.00 17.49 4.27
N GLN A 87 9.18 16.54 4.74
CA GLN A 87 9.63 15.26 5.30
C GLN A 87 10.02 14.26 4.21
N LEU A 88 9.41 14.39 3.03
CA LEU A 88 9.71 13.60 1.83
C LEU A 88 10.13 14.54 0.70
N ARG A 89 11.02 14.08 -0.18
CA ARG A 89 11.49 14.86 -1.33
C ARG A 89 10.32 15.21 -2.27
N SER A 90 10.27 16.47 -2.69
CA SER A 90 9.15 17.03 -3.48
C SER A 90 9.05 16.49 -4.90
N ASP A 91 10.11 15.86 -5.40
CA ASP A 91 10.21 15.28 -6.73
C ASP A 91 9.95 13.76 -6.76
N LEU A 92 9.47 13.15 -5.66
CA LEU A 92 8.92 11.80 -5.73
C LEU A 92 7.69 11.79 -6.64
N ASP A 93 7.68 10.86 -7.58
CA ASP A 93 6.45 10.43 -8.22
C ASP A 93 5.64 9.59 -7.21
N VAL A 94 4.58 10.18 -6.68
CA VAL A 94 3.72 9.54 -5.68
C VAL A 94 3.11 8.25 -6.21
N GLY A 95 2.76 8.19 -7.50
CA GLY A 95 2.19 7.00 -8.10
C GLY A 95 3.18 5.84 -8.09
N VAL A 96 4.41 6.10 -8.50
CA VAL A 96 5.50 5.11 -8.51
C VAL A 96 5.80 4.60 -7.09
N VAL A 97 5.83 5.48 -6.10
CA VAL A 97 6.07 5.08 -4.70
C VAL A 97 4.96 4.14 -4.22
N VAL A 98 3.70 4.49 -4.47
CA VAL A 98 2.57 3.64 -4.07
C VAL A 98 2.62 2.29 -4.79
N ASP A 99 2.84 2.28 -6.11
CA ASP A 99 2.93 1.05 -6.90
C ASP A 99 4.09 0.14 -6.46
N ALA A 100 5.22 0.72 -6.06
CA ALA A 100 6.36 -0.04 -5.56
C ALA A 100 6.06 -0.72 -4.22
N LEU A 101 5.43 0.01 -3.29
CA LEU A 101 5.17 -0.48 -1.93
C LEU A 101 3.99 -1.47 -1.91
N ASP A 102 2.89 -1.15 -2.59
CA ASP A 102 1.79 -2.10 -2.80
C ASP A 102 2.27 -3.30 -3.61
N GLY A 103 3.08 -3.09 -4.65
CA GLY A 103 3.65 -4.16 -5.47
C GLY A 103 4.48 -5.14 -4.64
N ALA A 104 5.32 -4.65 -3.72
CA ALA A 104 6.08 -5.50 -2.81
C ALA A 104 5.17 -6.36 -1.92
N ILE A 105 4.08 -5.79 -1.41
CA ILE A 105 3.08 -6.51 -0.60
C ILE A 105 2.38 -7.59 -1.43
N HIS A 106 1.88 -7.25 -2.62
CA HIS A 106 1.18 -8.19 -3.49
C HIS A 106 2.11 -9.28 -4.02
N HIS A 107 3.36 -8.95 -4.36
CA HIS A 107 4.38 -9.94 -4.73
C HIS A 107 4.63 -10.91 -3.58
N ARG A 108 4.72 -10.39 -2.35
CA ARG A 108 4.91 -11.24 -1.17
C ARG A 108 3.74 -12.20 -0.96
N LEU A 109 2.52 -11.68 -1.08
CA LEU A 109 1.26 -12.43 -0.95
C LEU A 109 1.09 -13.49 -2.03
N LEU A 110 1.18 -13.10 -3.30
CA LEU A 110 0.75 -13.90 -4.45
C LEU A 110 1.84 -14.81 -4.99
N VAL A 111 3.09 -14.36 -4.94
CA VAL A 111 4.22 -15.03 -5.62
C VAL A 111 5.07 -15.79 -4.62
N THR A 112 5.63 -15.09 -3.63
CA THR A 112 6.59 -15.73 -2.70
C THR A 112 5.94 -16.46 -1.54
N GLN A 113 4.67 -16.15 -1.27
CA GLN A 113 3.88 -16.66 -0.15
C GLN A 113 4.64 -16.61 1.19
N GLN A 114 5.40 -15.54 1.41
CA GLN A 114 6.16 -15.32 2.65
C GLN A 114 5.30 -14.57 3.67
N PRO A 115 5.50 -14.80 4.98
CA PRO A 115 4.75 -14.12 6.03
C PRO A 115 5.00 -12.60 6.02
N PHE A 116 4.04 -11.86 6.56
CA PHE A 116 4.11 -10.42 6.73
C PHE A 116 4.53 -10.06 8.16
N ASP A 117 5.80 -10.32 8.48
CA ASP A 117 6.33 -10.03 9.80
C ASP A 117 6.69 -8.53 9.98
N ARG A 118 6.93 -8.14 11.24
CA ARG A 118 7.37 -6.77 11.59
C ARG A 118 8.65 -6.38 10.84
N ARG A 119 9.55 -7.34 10.60
CA ARG A 119 10.82 -7.07 9.90
C ARG A 119 10.57 -6.65 8.46
N PHE A 120 9.62 -7.27 7.77
CA PHE A 120 9.24 -6.87 6.41
C PHE A 120 8.68 -5.45 6.36
N VAL A 121 7.75 -5.11 7.24
CA VAL A 121 7.16 -3.76 7.31
C VAL A 121 8.23 -2.70 7.58
N ASP A 122 9.13 -2.98 8.52
CA ASP A 122 10.20 -2.05 8.89
C ASP A 122 11.19 -1.86 7.76
N ALA A 123 11.57 -2.93 7.07
CA ALA A 123 12.47 -2.88 5.91
C ALA A 123 11.83 -2.11 4.75
N LEU A 124 10.55 -2.33 4.48
CA LEU A 124 9.83 -1.66 3.39
C LEU A 124 9.63 -0.17 3.68
N THR A 125 9.33 0.19 4.93
CA THR A 125 9.25 1.59 5.37
C THR A 125 10.62 2.27 5.26
N HIS A 126 11.68 1.59 5.72
CA HIS A 126 13.04 2.13 5.62
C HIS A 126 13.47 2.32 4.17
N PHE A 127 13.15 1.37 3.30
CA PHE A 127 13.38 1.46 1.86
C PHE A 127 12.68 2.70 1.24
N ALA A 128 11.42 2.94 1.60
CA ALA A 128 10.69 4.12 1.16
C ALA A 128 11.32 5.43 1.66
N ALA A 129 11.81 5.45 2.90
CA ALA A 129 12.41 6.62 3.53
C ALA A 129 13.81 6.97 2.98
N SER A 130 14.62 5.95 2.72
CA SER A 130 16.03 6.12 2.31
C SER A 130 16.21 6.33 0.81
N GLY A 131 15.26 5.83 -0.01
CA GLY A 131 15.38 5.84 -1.47
C GLY A 131 16.48 4.89 -1.97
N LEU A 132 16.39 4.50 -3.25
CA LEU A 132 17.33 3.54 -3.87
C LEU A 132 18.73 4.12 -4.14
N ARG A 133 18.94 5.42 -3.99
CA ARG A 133 20.18 6.12 -4.34
C ARG A 133 20.68 6.90 -3.12
N LEU A 134 21.98 6.81 -2.82
CA LEU A 134 22.61 7.68 -1.83
C LEU A 134 22.41 9.15 -2.23
N PRO A 135 22.23 10.08 -1.26
CA PRO A 135 22.25 11.51 -1.57
C PRO A 135 23.54 11.82 -2.32
N HIS A 136 23.45 12.48 -3.47
CA HIS A 136 24.62 13.13 -4.03
C HIS A 136 24.96 14.26 -3.05
N GLU A 137 26.09 14.14 -2.36
CA GLU A 137 26.73 15.32 -1.77
C GLU A 137 27.00 16.27 -2.93
N VAL A 138 26.31 17.40 -2.93
CA VAL A 138 26.64 18.52 -3.82
C VAL A 138 27.86 19.17 -3.18
N GLU A 139 29.03 18.89 -3.75
CA GLU A 139 30.28 19.59 -3.47
C GLU A 139 30.23 21.02 -4.02
#